data_AF-A0A2B4STD4-F1
#
_entry.id   AF-A0A2B4STD4-F1
#
_cell.length_a   1.000
_cell.length_b   1.000
_cell.length_c   1.000
_cell.angle_alpha   90.00
_cell.angle_beta   90.00
_cell.angle_gamma   90.00
#
_symmetry.space_group_name_H-M   'P 1'
#
loop_
_entity.id
_entity.type
_entity.pdbx_description
1 polymer ?
#
loop_
_entity_poly.entity_id
_entity_poly.type
_entity_poly.pdbx_seq_one_letter_code
_entity_poly.pdbx_strand_id
1 'polypeptide(L)'
;MIKTTLRGEGRIWLPLFWSTQKAWELVKFKMAAHKEDLVSTLESSLQACVSLLLVTDNVEKEGDKTNINKSGIETSITKFLDASKAVEADFLKKQMYSRVHHPREVTQDEVDKMRAELVQKEELLARTKEKVASWANVLQDLETKQTSLQLVDIIPQRTASIDPYSFDTSRK
;
A
#
# COMPACT_ATOMS: atom_id res chain seq x y z
N MET A 1 16.11 -8.04 -57.54
CA MET A 1 15.62 -9.42 -57.31
C MET A 1 16.79 -10.27 -56.82
N ILE A 2 16.99 -10.36 -55.50
CA ILE A 2 17.84 -11.38 -54.87
C ILE A 2 17.08 -11.86 -53.64
N LYS A 3 16.50 -13.06 -53.76
CA LYS A 3 15.97 -13.84 -52.65
C LYS A 3 17.14 -14.57 -52.02
N THR A 4 17.40 -14.35 -50.74
CA THR A 4 18.13 -15.32 -49.92
C THR A 4 17.20 -15.82 -48.83
N THR A 5 17.01 -17.13 -48.87
CA THR A 5 16.27 -17.97 -47.93
C THR A 5 17.24 -18.43 -46.84
N LEU A 6 16.70 -19.06 -45.79
CA LEU A 6 17.32 -19.75 -44.63
C LEU A 6 17.06 -18.95 -43.33
N ARG A 7 15.96 -19.13 -42.58
CA ARG A 7 15.38 -20.37 -42.00
C ARG A 7 16.44 -21.12 -41.19
N GLY A 8 16.65 -20.74 -39.92
CA GLY A 8 17.59 -21.49 -39.05
C GLY A 8 17.82 -21.06 -37.59
N GLU A 9 17.53 -19.83 -37.15
CA GLU A 9 18.13 -19.31 -35.88
C GLU A 9 17.17 -19.14 -34.70
N GLY A 10 15.96 -19.71 -34.75
CA GLY A 10 14.94 -19.51 -33.71
C GLY A 10 15.06 -20.36 -32.43
N ARG A 11 16.01 -21.31 -32.34
CA ARG A 11 16.03 -22.31 -31.23
C ARG A 11 17.16 -22.15 -30.21
N ILE A 12 18.17 -21.33 -30.48
CA ILE A 12 19.34 -21.17 -29.60
C ILE A 12 19.15 -20.03 -28.57
N TRP A 13 18.23 -19.11 -28.85
CA TRP A 13 17.94 -17.96 -28.00
C TRP A 13 17.12 -18.30 -26.75
N LEU A 14 16.24 -19.31 -26.81
CA LEU A 14 15.43 -19.74 -25.66
C LEU A 14 16.28 -20.34 -24.52
N PRO A 15 17.26 -21.24 -24.78
CA PRO A 15 18.17 -21.75 -23.74
C PRO A 15 19.05 -20.65 -23.12
N LEU A 16 19.57 -19.73 -23.92
CA LEU A 16 20.39 -18.62 -23.44
C LEU A 16 19.56 -17.64 -22.59
N PHE A 17 18.32 -17.35 -22.98
CA PHE A 17 17.39 -16.50 -22.25
C PHE A 17 16.95 -17.10 -20.90
N TRP A 18 16.67 -18.41 -20.86
CA TRP A 18 16.41 -19.11 -19.59
C TRP A 18 17.66 -19.19 -18.72
N SER A 19 18.84 -19.28 -19.32
CA SER A 19 20.11 -19.29 -18.60
C SER A 19 20.42 -17.93 -17.97
N THR A 20 20.15 -16.81 -18.65
CA THR A 20 20.33 -15.46 -18.09
C THR A 20 19.34 -15.16 -16.99
N GLN A 21 18.09 -15.62 -17.11
CA GLN A 21 17.07 -15.46 -16.06
C GLN A 21 17.40 -16.29 -14.81
N LYS A 22 17.86 -17.54 -14.95
CA LYS A 22 18.34 -18.32 -13.81
C LYS A 22 19.59 -17.73 -13.16
N ALA A 23 20.52 -17.19 -13.96
CA ALA A 23 21.68 -16.50 -13.43
C ALA A 23 21.29 -15.25 -12.63
N TRP A 24 20.28 -14.50 -13.10
CA TRP A 24 19.72 -13.36 -12.39
C TRP A 24 19.09 -13.75 -11.04
N GLU A 25 18.32 -14.83 -10.99
CA GLU A 25 17.76 -15.34 -9.73
C GLU A 25 18.84 -15.83 -8.75
N LEU A 26 19.91 -16.45 -9.24
CA LEU A 26 21.05 -16.84 -8.40
C LEU A 26 21.81 -15.63 -7.86
N VAL A 27 21.96 -14.57 -8.67
CA VAL A 27 22.55 -13.30 -8.24
C VAL A 27 21.66 -12.63 -7.19
N LYS A 28 20.33 -12.59 -7.40
CA LYS A 28 19.35 -12.12 -6.39
C LYS A 28 19.48 -12.89 -5.09
N PHE A 29 19.56 -14.22 -5.14
CA PHE A 29 19.71 -15.07 -3.95
C PHE A 29 21.02 -14.79 -3.21
N LYS A 30 22.15 -14.69 -3.94
CA LYS A 30 23.45 -14.39 -3.33
C LYS A 30 23.52 -12.98 -2.76
N MET A 31 22.89 -12.01 -3.42
CA MET A 31 22.71 -10.67 -2.91
C MET A 31 21.81 -10.63 -1.67
N ALA A 32 20.77 -11.47 -1.60
CA ALA A 32 19.91 -11.58 -0.42
C ALA A 32 20.67 -12.14 0.79
N ALA A 33 21.47 -13.19 0.62
CA ALA A 33 22.28 -13.76 1.70
C ALA A 33 23.30 -12.75 2.29
N HIS A 34 24.00 -11.97 1.44
CA HIS A 34 24.89 -10.90 1.92
C HIS A 34 24.12 -9.78 2.64
N LYS A 35 22.88 -9.52 2.21
CA LYS A 35 22.01 -8.55 2.88
C LYS A 35 21.63 -9.01 4.28
N GLU A 36 21.33 -10.30 4.48
CA GLU A 36 20.98 -10.86 5.80
C GLU A 36 22.14 -10.68 6.81
N ASP A 37 23.38 -10.86 6.38
CA ASP A 37 24.57 -10.69 7.23
C ASP A 37 24.80 -9.22 7.66
N LEU A 38 24.67 -8.27 6.72
CA LEU A 38 24.76 -6.84 7.02
C LEU A 38 23.60 -6.35 7.90
N VAL A 39 22.39 -6.85 7.65
CA VAL A 39 21.20 -6.53 8.45
C VAL A 39 21.34 -7.09 9.86
N SER A 40 21.85 -8.32 10.01
CA SER A 40 22.15 -8.91 11.33
C SER A 40 23.19 -8.09 12.09
N THR A 41 24.21 -7.58 11.40
CA THR A 41 25.23 -6.70 12.00
C THR A 41 24.63 -5.37 12.44
N LEU A 42 23.76 -4.77 11.61
CA LEU A 42 23.03 -3.55 11.95
C LEU A 42 22.12 -3.76 13.18
N GLU A 43 21.33 -4.83 13.19
CA GLU A 43 20.43 -5.18 14.29
C GLU A 43 21.21 -5.41 15.59
N SER A 44 22.31 -6.16 15.53
CA SER A 44 23.17 -6.40 16.70
C SER A 44 23.77 -5.09 17.25
N SER A 45 24.21 -4.18 16.37
CA SER A 45 24.74 -2.88 16.79
C SER A 45 23.67 -1.95 17.37
N LEU A 46 22.43 -2.00 16.86
CA LEU A 46 21.30 -1.28 17.41
C LEU A 46 20.91 -1.83 18.79
N GLN A 47 20.85 -3.15 18.93
CA GLN A 47 20.55 -3.80 20.20
C GLN A 47 21.60 -3.43 21.27
N ALA A 48 22.88 -3.34 20.88
CA ALA A 48 23.94 -2.87 21.77
C ALA A 48 23.71 -1.42 22.24
N CYS A 49 23.35 -0.51 21.33
CA CYS A 49 22.99 0.88 21.68
C CYS A 49 21.82 0.94 22.67
N VAL A 50 20.75 0.20 22.38
CA VAL A 50 19.55 0.15 23.23
C VAL A 50 19.88 -0.43 24.60
N SER A 51 20.67 -1.50 24.66
CA SER A 51 21.07 -2.12 25.93
C SER A 51 21.89 -1.17 26.81
N LEU A 52 22.83 -0.42 26.21
CA LEU A 52 23.62 0.59 26.93
C LEU A 52 22.76 1.73 27.47
N LEU A 53 21.79 2.21 26.68
CA LEU A 53 20.86 3.26 27.10
C LEU A 53 19.93 2.81 28.24
N LEU A 54 19.40 1.58 28.17
CA LEU A 54 18.54 1.01 29.22
C LEU A 54 19.31 0.73 30.52
N VAL A 55 20.60 0.38 30.43
CA VAL A 55 21.46 0.21 31.62
C VAL A 55 21.77 1.55 32.28
N THR A 56 21.92 2.64 31.52
CA THR A 56 22.14 3.97 32.10
C THR A 56 20.92 4.56 32.80
N ASP A 57 19.70 4.19 32.40
CA ASP A 57 18.45 4.67 33.02
C ASP A 57 18.26 4.14 34.47
N ASN A 58 19.00 3.08 34.83
CA ASN A 58 18.92 2.43 36.14
C ASN A 58 20.05 2.83 37.12
N VAL A 59 21.04 3.64 36.70
CA VAL A 59 22.26 3.93 37.48
C VAL A 59 22.47 5.44 37.63
N GLU A 60 21.49 6.12 38.22
CA GLU A 60 21.70 7.44 38.82
C GLU A 60 22.41 7.30 40.17
N LYS A 61 23.74 7.08 40.20
CA LYS A 61 24.68 7.39 41.31
C LYS A 61 26.03 6.66 41.14
N GLU A 62 27.01 7.30 40.49
CA GLU A 62 28.45 7.25 40.86
C GLU A 62 29.27 8.03 39.83
N GLY A 63 29.90 9.13 40.28
CA GLY A 63 30.54 10.14 39.41
C GLY A 63 31.76 9.70 38.59
N ASP A 64 32.26 8.47 38.76
CA ASP A 64 33.42 7.94 38.02
C ASP A 64 33.04 6.90 36.94
N LYS A 65 31.87 6.24 37.08
CA LYS A 65 31.34 5.29 36.08
C LYS A 65 30.69 5.99 34.87
N THR A 66 30.36 7.27 35.02
CA THR A 66 29.69 8.09 33.99
C THR A 66 30.56 8.34 32.75
N ASN A 67 31.87 8.54 32.90
CA ASN A 67 32.79 8.77 31.77
C ASN A 67 33.04 7.51 30.92
N ILE A 68 33.19 6.35 31.56
CA ILE A 68 33.35 5.06 30.87
C ILE A 68 32.06 4.67 30.14
N ASN A 69 30.90 4.91 30.76
CA ASN A 69 29.59 4.67 30.14
C ASN A 69 29.35 5.61 28.95
N LYS A 70 29.74 6.88 29.04
CA LYS A 70 29.62 7.84 27.93
C LYS A 70 30.48 7.42 26.73
N SER A 71 31.74 7.04 26.95
CA SER A 71 32.61 6.54 25.89
C SER A 71 32.10 5.23 25.26
N GLY A 72 31.51 4.34 26.06
CA GLY A 72 30.87 3.11 25.59
C GLY A 72 29.64 3.38 24.72
N ILE A 73 28.80 4.34 25.12
CA ILE A 73 27.64 4.79 24.33
C ILE A 73 28.09 5.41 23.00
N GLU A 74 29.05 6.34 23.03
CA GLU A 74 29.59 6.97 21.81
C GLU A 74 30.15 5.91 20.85
N THR A 75 30.92 4.94 21.36
CA THR A 75 31.46 3.84 20.56
C THR A 75 30.35 2.97 19.96
N SER A 76 29.28 2.68 20.71
CA SER A 76 28.15 1.89 20.22
C SER A 76 27.39 2.64 19.12
N ILE A 77 27.16 3.94 19.30
CA ILE A 77 26.53 4.81 18.29
C ILE A 77 27.37 4.84 17.01
N THR A 78 28.69 5.02 17.11
CA THR A 78 29.57 4.98 15.94
C THR A 78 29.48 3.64 15.20
N LYS A 79 29.52 2.51 15.92
CA LYS A 79 29.37 1.18 15.32
C LYS A 79 28.02 1.00 14.61
N PHE A 80 26.93 1.48 15.20
CA PHE A 80 25.62 1.45 14.57
C PHE A 80 25.56 2.31 13.31
N LEU A 81 26.12 3.51 13.34
CA LEU A 81 26.18 4.38 12.17
C LEU A 81 27.00 3.77 11.04
N ASP A 82 28.11 3.11 11.35
CA ASP A 82 28.95 2.44 10.34
C ASP A 82 28.26 1.22 9.74
N ALA A 83 27.57 0.41 10.56
CA ALA A 83 26.75 -0.69 10.07
C ALA A 83 25.60 -0.18 9.18
N SER A 84 24.97 0.94 9.53
CA SER A 84 23.90 1.56 8.74
C SER A 84 24.40 2.02 7.38
N LYS A 85 25.54 2.72 7.35
CA LYS A 85 26.21 3.13 6.10
C LYS A 85 26.61 1.93 5.24
N ALA A 86 27.07 0.84 5.86
CA ALA A 86 27.44 -0.37 5.13
C ALA A 86 26.23 -1.03 4.44
N VAL A 87 25.09 -1.11 5.13
CA VAL A 87 23.82 -1.59 4.56
C VAL A 87 23.35 -0.69 3.41
N GLU A 88 23.41 0.64 3.59
CA GLU A 88 23.02 1.60 2.55
C GLU A 88 23.92 1.48 1.31
N ALA A 89 25.25 1.47 1.49
CA ALA A 89 26.21 1.34 0.40
C ALA A 89 26.03 0.03 -0.38
N ASP A 90 25.77 -1.07 0.32
CA ASP A 90 25.47 -2.36 -0.30
C ASP A 90 24.17 -2.33 -1.10
N PHE A 91 23.11 -1.72 -0.56
CA PHE A 91 21.84 -1.55 -1.27
C PHE A 91 22.01 -0.74 -2.57
N LEU A 92 22.68 0.41 -2.48
CA LEU A 92 22.94 1.27 -3.65
C LEU A 92 23.79 0.56 -4.70
N LYS A 93 24.83 -0.16 -4.28
CA LYS A 93 25.68 -0.94 -5.19
C LYS A 93 24.89 -2.01 -5.94
N LYS A 94 24.04 -2.76 -5.23
CA LYS A 94 23.17 -3.80 -5.83
C LYS A 94 22.14 -3.19 -6.78
N GLN A 95 21.54 -2.07 -6.40
CA GLN A 95 20.57 -1.35 -7.23
C GLN A 95 21.22 -0.84 -8.53
N MET A 96 22.41 -0.25 -8.44
CA MET A 96 23.16 0.22 -9.61
C MET A 96 23.53 -0.96 -10.52
N TYR A 97 24.07 -2.05 -9.95
CA TYR A 97 24.42 -3.25 -10.69
C TYR A 97 23.22 -3.80 -11.47
N SER A 98 22.08 -3.93 -10.79
CA SER A 98 20.81 -4.37 -11.37
C SER A 98 20.40 -3.51 -12.57
N ARG A 99 20.41 -2.18 -12.41
CA ARG A 99 20.01 -1.23 -13.47
C ARG A 99 20.94 -1.25 -14.67
N VAL A 100 22.24 -1.44 -14.45
CA VAL A 100 23.25 -1.44 -15.52
C VAL A 100 23.29 -2.78 -16.25
N HIS A 101 23.23 -3.90 -15.53
CA HIS A 101 23.43 -5.23 -16.10
C HIS A 101 22.13 -5.95 -16.48
N HIS A 102 21.01 -5.57 -15.87
CA HIS A 102 19.70 -6.23 -16.05
C HIS A 102 18.57 -5.21 -16.26
N PRO A 103 18.71 -4.25 -17.19
CA PRO A 103 17.75 -3.15 -17.35
C PRO A 103 16.35 -3.65 -17.75
N ARG A 104 16.27 -4.72 -18.55
CA ARG A 104 15.00 -5.29 -18.99
C ARG A 104 14.24 -5.90 -17.82
N GLU A 105 14.92 -6.68 -16.99
CA GLU A 105 14.35 -7.32 -15.81
C GLU A 105 13.91 -6.27 -14.78
N VAL A 106 14.71 -5.22 -14.56
CA VAL A 106 14.33 -4.09 -13.69
C VAL A 106 13.06 -3.40 -14.20
N THR A 107 13.00 -3.07 -15.49
CA THR A 107 11.81 -2.45 -16.07
C THR A 107 10.59 -3.38 -15.99
N GLN A 108 10.78 -4.69 -16.16
CA GLN A 108 9.70 -5.65 -16.05
C GLN A 108 9.16 -5.74 -14.61
N ASP A 109 10.04 -5.81 -13.61
CA ASP A 109 9.67 -5.78 -12.19
C ASP A 109 8.89 -4.48 -11.86
N GLU A 110 9.30 -3.33 -12.42
CA GLU A 110 8.58 -2.05 -12.27
C GLU A 110 7.19 -2.07 -12.94
N VAL A 111 7.08 -2.63 -14.14
CA VAL A 111 5.79 -2.81 -14.84
C VAL A 111 4.84 -3.70 -14.05
N ASP A 112 5.34 -4.80 -13.50
CA ASP A 112 4.53 -5.75 -12.74
C ASP A 112 4.04 -5.12 -11.42
N LYS A 113 4.90 -4.35 -10.75
CA LYS A 113 4.50 -3.54 -9.59
C LYS A 113 3.39 -2.55 -9.94
N MET A 114 3.54 -1.81 -11.05
CA MET A 114 2.51 -0.86 -11.50
C MET A 114 1.19 -1.55 -11.82
N ARG A 115 1.24 -2.74 -12.44
CA ARG A 115 0.03 -3.55 -12.71
C ARG A 115 -0.67 -3.96 -11.42
N ALA A 116 0.07 -4.43 -10.41
CA ALA A 116 -0.50 -4.79 -9.12
C ALA A 116 -1.15 -3.58 -8.42
N GLU A 117 -0.48 -2.43 -8.43
CA GLU A 117 -1.04 -1.20 -7.89
C GLU A 117 -2.29 -0.74 -8.62
N LEU A 118 -2.33 -0.92 -9.94
CA LEU A 118 -3.50 -0.58 -10.76
C LEU A 118 -4.71 -1.44 -10.38
N VAL A 119 -4.53 -2.75 -10.25
CA VAL A 119 -5.59 -3.67 -9.80
C VAL A 119 -6.13 -3.27 -8.42
N GLN A 120 -5.24 -2.98 -7.47
CA GLN A 120 -5.66 -2.53 -6.14
C GLN A 120 -6.48 -1.22 -6.19
N LYS A 121 -6.08 -0.28 -7.06
CA LYS A 121 -6.81 0.98 -7.26
C LYS A 121 -8.16 0.74 -7.93
N GLU A 122 -8.26 -0.17 -8.89
CA GLU A 122 -9.53 -0.56 -9.52
C GLU A 122 -10.50 -1.17 -8.51
N GLU A 123 -10.02 -2.04 -7.62
CA GLU A 123 -10.84 -2.61 -6.55
C GLU A 123 -11.36 -1.55 -5.57
N LEU A 124 -10.50 -0.60 -5.19
CA LEU A 124 -10.90 0.50 -4.30
C LEU A 124 -11.95 1.39 -4.98
N LEU A 125 -11.76 1.66 -6.26
CA LEU A 125 -12.67 2.47 -7.07
C LEU A 125 -14.02 1.76 -7.24
N ALA A 126 -14.03 0.44 -7.46
CA ALA A 126 -15.25 -0.36 -7.50
C ALA A 126 -16.04 -0.29 -6.19
N ARG A 127 -15.37 -0.49 -5.04
CA ARG A 127 -15.97 -0.36 -3.70
C ARG A 127 -16.52 1.04 -3.45
N THR A 128 -15.84 2.07 -3.94
CA THR A 128 -16.28 3.46 -3.79
C THR A 128 -17.52 3.75 -4.63
N LYS A 129 -17.55 3.26 -5.88
CA LYS A 129 -18.73 3.37 -6.75
C LYS A 129 -19.96 2.71 -6.15
N GLU A 130 -19.81 1.54 -5.54
CA GLU A 130 -20.89 0.85 -4.84
C GLU A 130 -21.44 1.67 -3.67
N LYS A 131 -20.57 2.26 -2.85
CA LYS A 131 -21.00 3.17 -1.76
C LYS A 131 -21.76 4.37 -2.28
N VAL A 132 -21.27 5.00 -3.36
CA VAL A 132 -21.96 6.14 -3.99
C VAL A 132 -23.34 5.74 -4.50
N ALA A 133 -23.46 4.57 -5.15
CA ALA A 133 -24.75 4.06 -5.59
C ALA A 133 -25.71 3.80 -4.42
N SER A 134 -25.21 3.22 -3.33
CA SER A 134 -25.99 3.03 -2.11
C SER A 134 -26.49 4.35 -1.52
N TRP A 135 -25.63 5.37 -1.42
CA TRP A 135 -26.02 6.69 -0.94
C TRP A 135 -27.01 7.40 -1.87
N ALA A 136 -26.84 7.26 -3.19
CA ALA A 136 -27.77 7.80 -4.17
C ALA A 136 -29.16 7.16 -4.03
N ASN A 137 -29.23 5.83 -3.84
CA ASN A 137 -30.49 5.13 -3.59
C ASN A 137 -31.16 5.60 -2.30
N VAL A 138 -30.40 5.73 -1.20
CA VAL A 138 -30.93 6.24 0.07
C VAL A 138 -31.46 7.67 -0.09
N LEU A 139 -30.76 8.52 -0.83
CA LEU A 139 -31.20 9.89 -1.10
C LEU A 139 -32.51 9.90 -1.88
N GLN A 140 -32.61 9.10 -2.95
CA GLN A 140 -33.82 8.96 -3.75
C GLN A 140 -35.02 8.46 -2.91
N ASP A 141 -34.80 7.48 -2.03
CA ASP A 141 -35.83 6.97 -1.12
C ASP A 141 -36.33 8.05 -0.14
N LEU A 142 -35.46 8.96 0.28
CA LEU A 142 -35.83 10.08 1.14
C LEU A 142 -36.61 11.16 0.38
N GLU A 143 -36.17 11.51 -0.83
CA GLU A 143 -36.85 12.48 -1.70
C GLU A 143 -38.26 12.00 -2.09
N THR A 144 -38.41 10.72 -2.44
CA THR A 144 -39.73 10.13 -2.75
C THR A 144 -40.66 10.14 -1.54
N LYS A 145 -40.16 9.80 -0.35
CA LYS A 145 -40.93 9.89 0.91
C LYS A 145 -41.35 11.33 1.20
N GLN A 146 -40.43 12.30 1.08
CA GLN A 146 -40.76 13.72 1.27
C GLN A 146 -41.84 14.19 0.28
N THR A 147 -41.72 13.81 -0.99
CA THR A 147 -42.72 14.15 -2.02
C THR A 147 -44.07 13.51 -1.72
N SER A 148 -44.09 12.25 -1.25
CA SER A 148 -45.32 11.55 -0.88
C SER A 148 -46.02 12.20 0.32
N LEU A 149 -45.26 12.64 1.33
CA LEU A 149 -45.81 13.37 2.48
C LEU A 149 -46.40 14.71 2.04
N GLN A 150 -45.70 15.45 1.17
CA GLN A 150 -46.24 16.69 0.59
C GLN A 150 -47.50 16.47 -0.25
N LEU A 151 -47.66 15.31 -0.91
CA LEU A 151 -48.87 15.00 -1.66
C LEU A 151 -50.08 14.67 -0.76
N VAL A 152 -49.86 14.06 0.41
CA VAL A 152 -50.92 13.75 1.39
C VAL A 152 -51.53 15.03 1.97
N ASP A 153 -50.72 16.08 2.13
CA ASP A 153 -51.17 17.38 2.65
C ASP A 153 -51.96 18.24 1.62
N ILE A 154 -51.95 17.88 0.33
CA ILE A 154 -52.59 18.66 -0.75
C ILE A 154 -54.00 18.13 -1.10
N ILE A 155 -54.42 16.95 -0.64
CA ILE A 155 -55.79 16.46 -0.88
C ILE A 155 -56.76 17.19 0.06
N PRO A 156 -57.66 18.07 -0.43
CA PRO A 156 -58.70 18.61 0.43
C PRO A 156 -59.66 17.48 0.78
N GLN A 157 -59.85 17.24 2.08
CA GLN A 157 -60.91 16.38 2.61
C GLN A 157 -62.26 16.83 2.02
N ARG A 158 -62.76 16.14 0.98
CA ARG A 158 -64.02 16.43 0.33
C ARG A 158 -65.17 15.93 1.21
N THR A 159 -65.68 16.86 2.02
CA THR A 159 -67.06 17.00 2.52
C THR A 159 -67.98 15.76 2.47
N ALA A 160 -68.33 15.26 3.65
CA ALA A 160 -69.63 14.63 3.88
C ALA A 160 -70.25 15.19 5.18
N SER A 161 -70.66 16.46 5.13
CA SER A 161 -71.66 16.96 6.08
C SER A 161 -73.03 16.64 5.50
N ILE A 162 -73.54 15.45 5.80
CA ILE A 162 -74.95 15.11 5.61
C ILE A 162 -75.62 15.51 6.93
N ASP A 163 -76.23 16.69 6.96
CA ASP A 163 -77.15 17.05 8.04
C ASP A 163 -78.42 16.20 7.91
N PRO A 164 -78.79 15.35 8.90
CA PRO A 164 -79.96 14.48 8.77
C PRO A 164 -81.30 15.19 9.01
N TYR A 165 -81.32 16.49 9.28
CA TYR A 165 -82.53 17.21 9.70
C TYR A 165 -82.66 18.57 9.03
N SER A 166 -83.00 18.58 7.75
CA SER A 166 -83.63 19.74 7.11
C SER A 166 -84.82 19.26 6.28
N PHE A 167 -85.99 19.25 6.91
CA PHE A 167 -87.28 19.26 6.22
C PHE A 167 -87.88 20.64 6.44
N ASP A 168 -87.64 21.53 5.47
CA ASP A 168 -88.40 22.76 5.34
C ASP A 168 -89.77 22.47 4.73
N THR A 169 -90.62 23.45 4.95
CA THR A 169 -92.04 23.45 5.23
C THR A 169 -92.93 23.52 3.98
N SER A 170 -94.22 23.25 4.23
CA SER A 170 -95.37 23.81 3.52
C SER A 170 -95.59 23.46 2.05
N ARG A 171 -96.54 22.55 1.84
CA ARG A 171 -97.40 22.59 0.65
C ARG A 171 -98.83 22.15 0.98
N LYS A 172 -99.67 23.13 1.35
CA LYS A 172 -101.06 23.40 0.91
C LYS A 172 -101.85 24.13 1.98
#